data_AF-A0A099NTD6-F1
#
_entry.id   AF-A0A099NTD6-F1
#
_cell.length_a   1.000
_cell.length_b   1.000
_cell.length_c   1.000
_cell.angle_alpha   90.00
_cell.angle_beta   90.00
_cell.angle_gamma   90.00
#
_symmetry.space_group_name_H-M   'P 1'
#
loop_
_entity.id
_entity.type
_entity.pdbx_description
1 polymer ?
#
loop_
_entity_poly.entity_id
_entity_poly.type
_entity_poly.pdbx_seq_one_letter_code
_entity_poly.pdbx_strand_id
1 'polypeptide(L)'
;MKLEKLMKSIREVGIYYSYVYSDTEESIDSNQFKEIELSKERWQEIFSLLFEKKEKIRAKNELDRIAFANNGVSLDGPRFENNFQVVLDLYVNVMKRKFQFTERQLKESKFIKDMFKLSKQAYFENEKFKEYTRNKQILRHKYYVKSSDDLVDMTQQIRRLIKSKNYSKAEELVKRLPKSMKLTRDIRDCIEKISAYREHQRRKQQQYQQQQYRSGRGDSGNSQSGRQSPPLNNVTPKNDYYKVLGVSRDADTTEIKKAYREKVKTHHPDKIANKNDKSIEEAEE
;
A
#
# COMPACT_ATOMS: atom_id res chain seq x y z
N MET A 1 6.80 5.35 36.48
CA MET A 1 5.52 5.03 35.83
C MET A 1 5.36 5.69 34.46
N LYS A 2 5.04 7.00 34.30
CA LYS A 2 4.80 7.57 32.95
C LYS A 2 6.00 7.49 32.00
N LEU A 3 7.19 7.92 32.44
CA LEU A 3 8.42 7.83 31.64
C LEU A 3 8.76 6.38 31.28
N GLU A 4 8.75 5.49 32.26
CA GLU A 4 9.03 4.07 32.08
C GLU A 4 8.06 3.41 31.08
N LYS A 5 6.77 3.72 31.20
CA LYS A 5 5.72 3.26 30.29
C LYS A 5 5.94 3.79 28.88
N LEU A 6 6.34 5.05 28.73
CA LEU A 6 6.71 5.64 27.44
C LEU A 6 7.93 4.91 26.84
N MET A 7 8.99 4.70 27.63
CA MET A 7 10.21 4.02 27.15
C MET A 7 9.94 2.57 26.75
N LYS A 8 9.08 1.85 27.48
CA LYS A 8 8.61 0.51 27.11
C LYS A 8 7.87 0.54 25.76
N SER A 9 6.98 1.53 25.58
CA SER A 9 6.22 1.69 24.33
C SER A 9 7.13 2.01 23.14
N ILE A 10 8.13 2.87 23.32
CA ILE A 10 9.13 3.18 22.29
C ILE A 10 9.93 1.92 21.91
N ARG A 11 10.28 1.08 22.88
CA ARG A 11 10.98 -0.19 22.62
C ARG A 11 10.13 -1.16 21.81
N GLU A 12 8.86 -1.32 22.18
CA GLU A 12 7.90 -2.17 21.45
C GLU A 12 7.76 -1.70 20.00
N VAL A 13 7.61 -0.39 19.78
CA VAL A 13 7.55 0.19 18.43
C VAL A 13 8.87 -0.04 17.67
N GLY A 14 10.02 0.06 18.35
CA GLY A 14 11.31 -0.22 17.74
C GLY A 14 11.43 -1.66 17.23
N ILE A 15 10.88 -2.63 17.97
CA ILE A 15 10.78 -4.03 17.53
C ILE A 15 9.83 -4.10 16.33
N TYR A 16 8.64 -3.54 16.41
CA TYR A 16 7.71 -3.52 15.27
C TYR A 16 8.35 -2.92 14.00
N TYR A 17 9.09 -1.82 14.12
CA TYR A 17 9.79 -1.20 13.01
C TYR A 17 10.97 -2.00 12.47
N SER A 18 11.65 -2.80 13.29
CA SER A 18 12.68 -3.69 12.76
C SER A 18 12.10 -4.75 11.83
N TYR A 19 10.84 -5.18 12.05
CA TYR A 19 10.16 -6.11 11.16
C TYR A 19 9.56 -5.41 9.93
N VAL A 20 8.83 -4.29 10.13
CA VAL A 20 8.17 -3.55 9.05
C VAL A 20 9.17 -3.02 8.03
N TYR A 21 10.30 -2.51 8.49
CA TYR A 21 11.36 -1.94 7.66
C TYR A 21 12.55 -2.89 7.54
N SER A 22 12.34 -4.20 7.69
CA SER A 22 13.38 -5.20 7.43
C SER A 22 13.71 -5.26 5.94
N ASP A 23 15.00 -5.22 5.61
CA ASP A 23 15.52 -5.37 4.25
C ASP A 23 15.64 -6.85 3.83
N THR A 24 15.56 -7.78 4.79
CA THR A 24 15.67 -9.23 4.52
C THR A 24 14.28 -9.85 4.33
N GLU A 25 14.00 -10.33 3.11
CA GLU A 25 12.73 -11.00 2.78
C GLU A 25 12.68 -12.48 3.20
N GLU A 26 13.84 -13.07 3.55
CA GLU A 26 14.04 -14.52 3.66
C GLU A 26 13.50 -15.16 4.95
N SER A 27 13.11 -14.39 5.98
CA SER A 27 12.77 -14.97 7.29
C SER A 27 11.53 -14.37 7.98
N ILE A 28 10.67 -13.64 7.28
CA ILE A 28 9.50 -13.01 7.91
C ILE A 28 8.36 -14.02 8.02
N ASP A 29 8.25 -14.68 9.17
CA ASP A 29 7.11 -15.49 9.53
C ASP A 29 5.87 -14.61 9.78
N SER A 30 4.81 -14.88 9.02
CA SER A 30 3.53 -14.20 9.14
C SER A 30 2.87 -14.37 10.51
N ASN A 31 3.14 -15.47 11.22
CA ASN A 31 2.61 -15.70 12.56
C ASN A 31 3.35 -14.84 13.59
N GLN A 32 4.68 -14.84 13.53
CA GLN A 32 5.51 -13.97 14.36
C GLN A 32 5.16 -12.49 14.16
N PHE A 33 4.87 -12.07 12.93
CA PHE A 33 4.47 -10.68 12.66
C PHE A 33 3.15 -10.29 13.36
N LYS A 34 2.16 -11.19 13.41
CA LYS A 34 0.87 -10.92 14.08
C LYS A 34 1.02 -10.71 15.58
N GLU A 35 2.00 -11.35 16.21
CA GLU A 35 2.27 -11.18 17.65
C GLU A 35 2.95 -9.84 17.96
N ILE A 36 3.70 -9.29 17.00
CA ILE A 36 4.44 -8.04 17.15
C ILE A 36 3.59 -6.82 16.75
N GLU A 37 2.60 -7.03 15.88
CA GLU A 37 1.72 -5.98 15.40
C GLU A 37 0.95 -5.31 16.56
N LEU A 38 1.14 -3.99 16.70
CA LEU A 38 0.49 -3.24 17.77
C LEU A 38 -1.00 -3.04 17.46
N SER A 39 -1.84 -3.24 18.48
CA SER A 39 -3.29 -3.02 18.38
C SER A 39 -3.65 -1.53 18.24
N LYS A 40 -4.89 -1.23 17.83
CA LYS A 40 -5.37 0.17 17.71
C LYS A 40 -5.37 0.86 19.08
N GLU A 41 -5.74 0.15 20.13
CA GLU A 41 -5.73 0.64 21.52
C GLU A 41 -4.32 0.97 21.97
N ARG A 42 -3.33 0.14 21.59
CA ARG A 42 -1.92 0.40 21.89
C ARG A 42 -1.42 1.65 21.19
N TRP A 43 -1.81 1.89 19.94
CA TRP A 43 -1.49 3.12 19.23
C TRP A 43 -2.18 4.36 19.83
N GLN A 44 -3.41 4.23 20.35
CA GLN A 44 -4.09 5.30 21.08
C GLN A 44 -3.34 5.66 22.37
N GLU A 45 -2.89 4.65 23.11
CA GLU A 45 -2.11 4.83 24.32
C GLU A 45 -0.76 5.49 24.03
N ILE A 46 -0.05 5.06 22.99
CA ILE A 46 1.20 5.67 22.52
C ILE A 46 0.97 7.13 22.15
N PHE A 47 -0.10 7.44 21.41
CA PHE A 47 -0.45 8.81 21.05
C PHE A 47 -0.68 9.67 22.29
N SER A 48 -1.47 9.16 23.24
CA SER A 48 -1.73 9.83 24.52
C SER A 48 -0.42 10.11 25.26
N LEU A 49 0.42 9.09 25.43
CA LEU A 49 1.71 9.21 26.10
C LEU A 49 2.67 10.17 25.39
N LEU A 50 2.63 10.31 24.06
CA LEU A 50 3.53 11.20 23.34
C LEU A 50 3.04 12.65 23.32
N PHE A 51 1.74 12.88 23.13
CA PHE A 51 1.20 14.18 22.72
C PHE A 51 0.15 14.78 23.67
N GLU A 52 -0.49 14.00 24.55
CA GLU A 52 -1.52 14.54 25.42
C GLU A 52 -0.93 15.20 26.68
N LYS A 53 -1.38 16.43 26.96
CA LYS A 53 -0.92 17.22 28.12
C LYS A 53 -1.11 16.50 29.46
N LYS A 54 -2.18 15.70 29.60
CA LYS A 54 -2.47 14.92 30.81
C LYS A 54 -1.39 13.86 31.11
N GLU A 55 -0.73 13.37 30.07
CA GLU A 55 0.35 12.38 30.18
C GLU A 55 1.75 13.01 30.23
N LYS A 56 1.86 14.34 30.24
CA LYS A 56 3.15 15.04 30.33
C LYS A 56 3.96 14.53 31.52
N ILE A 57 5.20 14.13 31.24
CA ILE A 57 6.16 13.66 32.25
C ILE A 57 6.59 14.85 33.10
N ARG A 58 6.63 14.64 34.42
CA ARG A 58 7.06 15.61 35.42
C ARG A 58 8.16 14.98 36.26
N ALA A 59 9.08 15.80 36.77
CA ALA A 59 10.09 15.35 37.70
C ALA A 59 9.43 14.93 39.02
N LYS A 60 9.85 13.80 39.61
CA LYS A 60 9.27 13.36 40.89
C LYS A 60 9.93 14.05 42.07
N ASN A 61 11.22 14.37 41.95
CA ASN A 61 12.04 14.98 42.99
C ASN A 61 13.08 15.93 42.37
N GLU A 62 13.83 16.62 43.21
CA GLU A 62 14.85 17.57 42.76
C GLU A 62 16.01 16.89 42.02
N LEU A 63 16.35 15.65 42.39
CA LEU A 63 17.36 14.86 41.69
C LEU A 63 16.98 14.60 40.23
N ASP A 64 15.71 14.26 39.96
CA ASP A 64 15.19 14.12 38.60
C ASP A 64 15.31 15.45 37.85
N ARG A 65 14.92 16.57 38.47
CA ARG A 65 15.03 17.90 37.83
C ARG A 65 16.47 18.21 37.42
N ILE A 66 17.41 18.00 38.33
CA ILE A 66 18.84 18.20 38.08
C ILE A 66 19.31 17.24 36.98
N ALA A 67 18.91 15.97 37.01
CA ALA A 67 19.30 14.98 36.00
C ALA A 67 18.83 15.36 34.59
N PHE A 68 17.58 15.80 34.43
CA PHE A 68 17.07 16.29 33.15
C PHE A 68 17.75 17.60 32.73
N ALA A 69 17.94 18.54 33.66
CA ALA A 69 18.58 19.83 33.40
C ALA A 69 20.06 19.67 32.97
N ASN A 70 20.78 18.73 33.58
CA ASN A 70 22.15 18.37 33.19
C ASN A 70 22.24 17.85 31.74
N ASN A 71 21.14 17.33 31.21
CA ASN A 71 20.99 16.94 29.81
C ASN A 71 20.23 17.99 28.98
N GLY A 72 20.10 19.23 29.47
CA GLY A 72 19.52 20.34 28.73
C GLY A 72 18.00 20.29 28.56
N VAL A 73 17.30 19.50 29.37
CA VAL A 73 15.84 19.34 29.32
C VAL A 73 15.22 19.82 30.63
N SER A 74 14.15 20.62 30.57
CA SER A 74 13.43 21.10 31.75
C SER A 74 11.97 20.66 31.71
N LEU A 75 11.60 19.63 32.48
CA LEU A 75 10.26 19.04 32.40
C LEU A 75 9.12 20.02 32.78
N ASP A 76 9.41 20.94 33.68
CA ASP A 76 8.43 21.89 34.23
C ASP A 76 8.43 23.25 33.51
N GLY A 77 9.30 23.43 32.51
CA GLY A 77 9.43 24.69 31.77
C GLY A 77 8.36 24.92 30.70
N PRO A 78 8.16 26.19 30.27
CA PRO A 78 7.16 26.57 29.27
C PRO A 78 7.51 26.10 27.85
N ARG A 79 8.76 25.73 27.58
CA ARG A 79 9.24 25.30 26.26
C ARG A 79 8.76 23.91 25.84
N PHE A 80 8.42 23.04 26.80
CA PHE A 80 8.12 21.64 26.50
C PHE A 80 6.62 21.39 26.53
N GLU A 81 6.04 21.17 25.35
CA GLU A 81 4.60 20.98 25.23
C GLU A 81 4.19 19.52 25.37
N ASN A 82 5.04 18.59 24.92
CA ASN A 82 4.72 17.17 24.82
C ASN A 82 5.92 16.26 25.07
N ASN A 83 5.65 14.99 25.33
CA ASN A 83 6.68 14.01 25.68
C ASN A 83 7.53 13.60 24.47
N PHE A 84 7.01 13.73 23.24
CA PHE A 84 7.79 13.53 22.02
C PHE A 84 9.02 14.45 21.98
N GLN A 85 8.84 15.75 22.24
CA GLN A 85 9.95 16.72 22.31
C GLN A 85 10.92 16.38 23.44
N VAL A 86 10.41 16.04 24.62
CA VAL A 86 11.24 15.65 25.77
C VAL A 86 12.19 14.51 25.43
N VAL A 87 11.66 13.44 24.83
CA VAL A 87 12.49 12.26 24.46
C VAL A 87 13.49 12.61 23.36
N LEU A 88 13.06 13.37 22.36
CA LEU A 88 13.92 13.75 21.23
C LEU A 88 15.07 14.65 21.68
N ASP A 89 14.78 15.68 22.48
CA ASP A 89 15.78 16.62 23.00
C ASP A 89 16.72 15.94 23.99
N LEU A 90 16.20 15.06 24.85
CA LEU A 90 17.03 14.27 25.75
C LEU A 90 18.03 13.42 24.96
N TYR A 91 17.56 12.70 23.94
CA TYR A 91 18.43 11.89 23.08
C TYR A 91 19.48 12.76 22.38
N VAL A 92 19.05 13.83 21.70
CA VAL A 92 19.96 14.73 20.97
C VAL A 92 21.01 15.33 21.90
N ASN A 93 20.62 15.83 23.07
CA ASN A 93 21.54 16.47 24.00
C ASN A 93 22.52 15.47 24.61
N VAL A 94 22.07 14.25 24.96
CA VAL A 94 22.95 13.17 25.44
C VAL A 94 23.96 12.80 24.36
N MET A 95 23.50 12.56 23.12
CA MET A 95 24.37 12.17 22.01
C MET A 95 25.38 13.27 21.65
N LYS A 96 24.99 14.55 21.70
CA LYS A 96 25.91 15.68 21.48
C LYS A 96 26.91 15.84 22.63
N ARG A 97 26.44 15.86 23.88
CA ARG A 97 27.30 16.20 25.04
C ARG A 97 28.20 15.05 25.45
N LYS A 98 27.66 13.83 25.53
CA LYS A 98 28.40 12.65 26.02
C LYS A 98 29.17 11.94 24.91
N PHE A 99 28.61 11.88 23.71
CA PHE A 99 29.17 11.10 22.61
C PHE A 99 29.70 11.95 21.44
N GLN A 100 29.61 13.28 21.54
CA GLN A 100 30.12 14.23 20.53
C GLN A 100 29.57 14.00 19.11
N PHE A 101 28.33 13.51 19.01
CA PHE A 101 27.69 13.26 17.71
C PHE A 101 27.50 14.58 16.94
N THR A 102 27.91 14.56 15.68
CA THR A 102 27.67 15.65 14.73
C THR A 102 26.20 15.75 14.36
N GLU A 103 25.79 16.88 13.79
CA GLU A 103 24.40 17.06 13.35
C GLU A 103 24.02 16.09 12.23
N ARG A 104 24.98 15.73 11.38
CA ARG A 104 24.80 14.74 10.32
C ARG A 104 24.51 13.35 10.89
N GLN A 105 25.33 12.90 11.85
CA GLN A 105 25.12 11.61 12.52
C GLN A 105 23.78 11.54 13.24
N LEU A 106 23.32 12.64 13.84
CA LEU A 106 21.99 12.72 14.44
C LEU A 106 20.86 12.58 13.42
N LYS A 107 20.95 13.27 12.27
CA LYS A 107 19.96 13.12 11.19
C LYS A 107 19.94 11.69 10.63
N GLU A 108 21.09 11.02 10.61
CA GLU A 108 21.21 9.66 10.14
C GLU A 108 20.78 8.61 11.19
N SER A 109 20.67 9.00 12.46
CA SER A 109 20.31 8.12 13.58
C SER A 109 19.01 7.37 13.35
N LYS A 110 19.08 6.04 13.50
CA LYS A 110 17.91 5.15 13.46
C LYS A 110 16.85 5.57 14.49
N PHE A 111 17.27 5.89 15.70
CA PHE A 111 16.35 6.29 16.77
C PHE A 111 15.56 7.56 16.39
N ILE A 112 16.22 8.59 15.86
CA ILE A 112 15.52 9.83 15.48
C ILE A 112 14.55 9.58 14.33
N LYS A 113 14.98 8.82 13.30
CA LYS A 113 14.11 8.43 12.19
C LYS A 113 12.88 7.65 12.69
N ASP A 114 13.09 6.69 13.58
CA ASP A 114 12.02 5.88 14.17
C ASP A 114 11.08 6.72 15.04
N MET A 115 11.60 7.70 15.80
CA MET A 115 10.76 8.65 16.54
C MET A 115 9.84 9.46 15.62
N PHE A 116 10.34 9.93 14.48
CA PHE A 116 9.49 10.64 13.51
C PHE A 116 8.47 9.72 12.84
N LYS A 117 8.86 8.49 12.46
CA LYS A 117 7.92 7.47 11.95
C LYS A 117 6.84 7.16 12.98
N LEU A 118 7.22 6.95 14.23
CA LEU A 118 6.34 6.71 15.39
C LEU A 118 5.34 7.85 15.55
N SER A 119 5.81 9.10 15.53
CA SER A 119 4.92 10.26 15.61
C SER A 119 3.86 10.22 14.51
N LYS A 120 4.28 9.99 13.27
CA LYS A 120 3.39 9.98 12.11
C LYS A 120 2.37 8.85 12.17
N GLN A 121 2.81 7.65 12.52
CA GLN A 121 1.94 6.49 12.65
C GLN A 121 0.96 6.65 13.81
N ALA A 122 1.39 7.18 14.95
CA ALA A 122 0.49 7.47 16.07
C ALA A 122 -0.64 8.43 15.66
N TYR A 123 -0.33 9.52 14.96
CA TYR A 123 -1.37 10.41 14.43
C TYR A 123 -2.28 9.74 13.39
N PHE A 124 -1.72 8.87 12.54
CA PHE A 124 -2.45 8.16 11.50
C PHE A 124 -3.47 7.17 12.09
N GLU A 125 -3.03 6.34 13.02
CA GLU A 125 -3.84 5.33 13.72
C GLU A 125 -4.97 5.93 14.56
N ASN A 126 -4.74 7.14 15.07
CA ASN A 126 -5.73 7.91 15.83
C ASN A 126 -6.66 8.76 14.95
N GLU A 127 -6.61 8.60 13.62
CA GLU A 127 -7.44 9.35 12.67
C GLU A 127 -7.20 10.88 12.70
N LYS A 128 -6.09 11.31 13.32
CA LYS A 128 -5.67 12.71 13.49
C LYS A 128 -4.62 13.14 12.46
N PHE A 129 -4.55 12.48 11.31
CA PHE A 129 -3.52 12.78 10.29
C PHE A 129 -3.59 14.23 9.76
N LYS A 130 -4.76 14.86 9.75
CA LYS A 130 -4.91 16.29 9.39
C LYS A 130 -4.23 17.23 10.40
N GLU A 131 -4.17 16.84 11.67
CA GLU A 131 -3.45 17.60 12.69
C GLU A 131 -1.94 17.42 12.50
N TYR A 132 -1.49 16.20 12.17
CA TYR A 132 -0.09 15.92 11.86
C TYR A 132 0.45 16.80 10.73
N THR A 133 -0.28 16.93 9.62
CA THR A 133 0.17 17.74 8.47
C THR A 133 0.28 19.24 8.78
N ARG A 134 -0.34 19.70 9.87
CA ARG A 134 -0.27 21.08 10.37
C ARG A 134 0.72 21.25 11.52
N ASN A 135 1.24 20.15 12.07
CA ASN A 135 2.14 20.18 13.21
C ASN A 135 3.55 20.64 12.81
N LYS A 136 3.75 21.96 12.85
CA LYS A 136 5.04 22.60 12.52
C LYS A 136 6.17 22.19 13.46
N GLN A 137 5.89 21.80 14.71
CA GLN A 137 6.92 21.38 15.66
C GLN A 137 7.61 20.09 15.21
N ILE A 138 6.85 19.18 14.59
CA ILE A 138 7.38 17.93 14.04
C ILE A 138 7.95 18.19 12.64
N LEU A 139 7.14 18.78 11.74
CA LEU A 139 7.48 18.85 10.32
C LEU A 139 8.58 19.85 9.98
N ARG A 140 8.82 20.85 10.84
CA ARG A 140 9.93 21.81 10.69
C ARG A 140 11.07 21.55 11.66
N HIS A 141 11.06 20.40 12.34
CA HIS A 141 12.12 20.04 13.27
C HIS A 141 13.45 19.89 12.53
N LYS A 142 14.54 20.37 13.13
CA LYS A 142 15.88 20.36 12.52
C LYS A 142 16.36 18.98 12.06
N TYR A 143 15.94 17.93 12.77
CA TYR A 143 16.30 16.53 12.48
C TYR A 143 15.22 15.76 11.73
N TYR A 144 14.12 16.41 11.35
CA TYR A 144 13.12 15.76 10.52
C TYR A 144 13.69 15.52 9.12
N VAL A 145 13.65 14.26 8.69
CA VAL A 145 14.04 13.86 7.34
C VAL A 145 12.86 13.12 6.72
N LYS A 146 12.36 13.64 5.60
CA LYS A 146 11.28 12.97 4.87
C LYS A 146 11.82 11.68 4.24
N SER A 147 11.24 10.55 4.62
CA SER A 147 11.53 9.25 4.02
C SER A 147 10.64 9.04 2.79
N SER A 148 11.21 8.52 1.70
CA SER A 148 10.44 8.04 0.55
C SER A 148 9.65 6.78 0.90
N ASP A 149 10.25 5.91 1.70
CA ASP A 149 9.72 4.57 2.01
C ASP A 149 9.06 4.57 3.39
N ASP A 150 8.08 5.46 3.56
CA ASP A 150 7.31 5.57 4.80
C ASP A 150 5.98 4.81 4.69
N LEU A 151 5.73 3.88 5.63
CA LEU A 151 4.54 3.03 5.62
C LEU A 151 3.25 3.85 5.55
N VAL A 152 3.16 4.94 6.34
CA VAL A 152 1.95 5.77 6.42
C VAL A 152 1.69 6.50 5.11
N ASP A 153 2.73 7.00 4.45
CA ASP A 153 2.59 7.63 3.13
C ASP A 153 2.15 6.63 2.07
N MET A 154 2.74 5.44 2.05
CA MET A 154 2.37 4.39 1.10
C MET A 154 0.92 3.93 1.30
N THR A 155 0.53 3.67 2.54
CA THR A 155 -0.87 3.35 2.90
C THR A 155 -1.82 4.44 2.44
N GLN A 156 -1.50 5.72 2.65
CA GLN A 156 -2.36 6.82 2.20
C GLN A 156 -2.46 6.92 0.69
N GLN A 157 -1.36 6.74 -0.04
CA GLN A 157 -1.38 6.73 -1.50
C GLN A 157 -2.29 5.63 -2.03
N ILE A 158 -2.17 4.42 -1.48
CA ILE A 158 -3.02 3.28 -1.85
C ILE A 158 -4.49 3.57 -1.51
N ARG A 159 -4.78 4.06 -0.30
CA ARG A 159 -6.16 4.43 0.10
C ARG A 159 -6.77 5.49 -0.81
N ARG A 160 -5.98 6.48 -1.27
CA ARG A 160 -6.44 7.50 -2.23
C ARG A 160 -6.77 6.90 -3.58
N LEU A 161 -5.95 5.98 -4.10
CA LEU A 161 -6.22 5.29 -5.37
C LEU A 161 -7.47 4.40 -5.30
N ILE A 162 -7.66 3.70 -4.18
CA ILE A 162 -8.88 2.92 -3.92
C ILE A 162 -10.10 3.85 -3.91
N LYS A 163 -10.02 5.00 -3.22
CA LYS A 163 -11.09 5.99 -3.18
C LYS A 163 -11.43 6.58 -4.55
N SER A 164 -10.42 6.79 -5.41
CA SER A 164 -10.62 7.25 -6.79
C SER A 164 -10.96 6.14 -7.78
N LYS A 165 -11.26 4.92 -7.29
CA LYS A 165 -11.56 3.72 -8.09
C LYS A 165 -10.46 3.32 -9.07
N ASN A 166 -9.22 3.78 -8.84
CA ASN A 166 -8.06 3.41 -9.65
C ASN A 166 -7.36 2.17 -9.08
N TYR A 167 -8.06 1.03 -9.14
CA TYR A 167 -7.61 -0.23 -8.54
C TYR A 167 -6.38 -0.83 -9.23
N SER A 168 -6.19 -0.60 -10.53
CA SER A 168 -5.02 -1.10 -11.26
C SER A 168 -3.72 -0.49 -10.75
N LYS A 169 -3.67 0.84 -10.59
CA LYS A 169 -2.50 1.53 -10.01
C LYS A 169 -2.31 1.17 -8.53
N ALA A 170 -3.41 1.00 -7.78
CA ALA A 170 -3.33 0.58 -6.39
C ALA A 170 -2.67 -0.80 -6.24
N GLU A 171 -3.04 -1.76 -7.10
CA GLU A 171 -2.45 -3.09 -7.13
C GLU A 171 -0.97 -3.06 -7.53
N GLU A 172 -0.58 -2.23 -8.50
CA GLU A 172 0.81 -2.06 -8.90
C GLU A 172 1.67 -1.53 -7.75
N LEU A 173 1.18 -0.51 -7.03
CA LEU A 173 1.87 0.01 -5.83
C LEU A 173 2.02 -1.06 -4.76
N VAL A 174 0.94 -1.81 -4.47
CA VAL A 174 0.98 -2.91 -3.50
C VAL A 174 2.00 -3.96 -3.91
N LYS A 175 2.08 -4.35 -5.20
CA LYS A 175 3.05 -5.34 -5.67
C LYS A 175 4.48 -4.93 -5.40
N ARG A 176 4.79 -3.64 -5.57
CA ARG A 176 6.11 -3.05 -5.35
C ARG A 176 6.51 -2.93 -3.87
N LEU A 177 5.58 -3.08 -2.93
CA LEU A 177 5.90 -3.01 -1.50
C LEU A 177 6.74 -4.22 -1.04
N PRO A 178 7.66 -4.03 -0.09
CA PRO A 178 8.34 -5.12 0.60
C PRO A 178 7.34 -6.10 1.22
N LYS A 179 7.71 -7.38 1.30
CA LYS A 179 6.87 -8.43 1.92
C LYS A 179 6.47 -8.08 3.36
N SER A 180 7.40 -7.55 4.15
CA SER A 180 7.19 -7.06 5.52
C SER A 180 6.03 -6.07 5.63
N MET A 181 6.03 -5.04 4.79
CA MET A 181 5.01 -3.98 4.82
C MET A 181 3.63 -4.49 4.40
N LYS A 182 3.57 -5.46 3.48
CA LYS A 182 2.32 -6.10 3.06
C LYS A 182 1.60 -6.83 4.20
N LEU A 183 2.33 -7.26 5.24
CA LEU A 183 1.75 -7.93 6.40
C LEU A 183 1.08 -6.98 7.40
N THR A 184 1.40 -5.68 7.33
CA THR A 184 0.76 -4.67 8.20
C THR A 184 -0.74 -4.63 7.97
N ARG A 185 -1.52 -4.50 9.05
CA ARG A 185 -2.99 -4.44 9.05
C ARG A 185 -3.50 -3.45 8.02
N ASP A 186 -2.94 -2.23 8.01
CA ASP A 186 -3.40 -1.18 7.11
C ASP A 186 -3.23 -1.52 5.62
N ILE A 187 -2.17 -2.24 5.25
CA ILE A 187 -1.93 -2.68 3.89
C ILE A 187 -2.78 -3.93 3.58
N ARG A 188 -2.92 -4.86 4.53
CA ARG A 188 -3.83 -6.01 4.40
C ARG A 188 -5.27 -5.58 4.10
N ASP A 189 -5.77 -4.59 4.85
CA ASP A 189 -7.11 -4.01 4.62
C ASP A 189 -7.23 -3.39 3.22
N CYS A 190 -6.14 -2.80 2.69
CA CYS A 190 -6.12 -2.27 1.34
C CYS A 190 -6.13 -3.38 0.28
N ILE A 191 -5.35 -4.44 0.49
CA ILE A 191 -5.29 -5.63 -0.38
C ILE A 191 -6.68 -6.26 -0.47
N GLU A 192 -7.36 -6.44 0.65
CA GLU A 192 -8.70 -7.02 0.71
C GLU A 192 -9.72 -6.19 -0.05
N LYS A 193 -9.68 -4.85 0.07
CA LYS A 193 -10.56 -3.96 -0.69
C LYS A 193 -10.30 -4.04 -2.20
N ILE A 194 -9.03 -4.18 -2.61
CA ILE A 194 -8.66 -4.34 -4.02
C ILE A 194 -9.13 -5.69 -4.55
N SER A 195 -8.92 -6.78 -3.80
CA SER A 195 -9.31 -8.13 -4.22
C SER A 195 -10.84 -8.28 -4.30
N ALA A 196 -11.58 -7.75 -3.34
CA ALA A 196 -13.04 -7.75 -3.33
C ALA A 196 -13.61 -7.01 -4.55
N TYR A 197 -13.05 -5.85 -4.90
CA TYR A 197 -13.46 -5.13 -6.10
C TYR A 197 -13.19 -5.93 -7.37
N ARG A 198 -11.99 -6.53 -7.50
CA ARG A 198 -11.63 -7.37 -8.65
C ARG A 198 -12.55 -8.57 -8.79
N GLU A 199 -12.88 -9.23 -7.70
CA GLU A 199 -13.82 -10.35 -7.70
C GLU A 199 -15.21 -9.92 -8.13
N HIS A 200 -15.71 -8.80 -7.61
CA HIS A 200 -16.99 -8.24 -8.04
C HIS A 200 -17.02 -7.91 -9.54
N GLN A 201 -15.93 -7.35 -10.10
CA GLN A 201 -15.82 -7.12 -11.55
C GLN A 201 -15.86 -8.43 -12.35
N ARG A 202 -15.14 -9.47 -11.90
CA ARG A 202 -15.16 -10.79 -12.54
C ARG A 202 -16.54 -11.44 -12.50
N ARG A 203 -17.24 -11.37 -11.36
CA ARG A 203 -18.60 -11.89 -11.20
C ARG A 203 -19.59 -11.20 -12.14
N LYS A 204 -19.51 -9.87 -12.27
CA LYS A 204 -20.33 -9.13 -13.25
C LYS A 204 -20.06 -9.59 -14.68
N GLN A 205 -18.79 -9.73 -15.07
CA GLN A 205 -18.44 -10.20 -16.41
C GLN A 205 -18.95 -11.61 -16.70
N GLN A 206 -18.85 -12.52 -15.73
CA GLN A 206 -19.40 -13.89 -15.82
C GLN A 206 -20.92 -13.90 -15.95
N GLN A 207 -21.63 -13.05 -15.20
CA GLN A 207 -23.09 -12.92 -15.30
C GLN A 207 -23.52 -12.42 -16.68
N TYR A 208 -22.87 -11.38 -17.23
CA TYR A 208 -23.14 -10.92 -18.59
C TYR A 208 -22.90 -12.00 -19.64
N GLN A 209 -21.83 -12.78 -19.47
CA GLN A 209 -21.53 -13.89 -20.37
C GLN A 209 -22.60 -14.99 -20.29
N GLN A 210 -23.02 -15.41 -19.09
CA GLN A 210 -24.10 -16.38 -18.91
C GLN A 210 -25.44 -15.90 -19.48
N GLN A 211 -25.77 -14.61 -19.32
CA GLN A 211 -27.01 -14.05 -19.85
C GLN A 211 -27.02 -14.06 -21.39
N GLN A 212 -25.88 -13.76 -22.03
CA GLN A 212 -25.75 -13.91 -23.50
C GLN A 212 -25.90 -15.36 -23.97
N TYR A 213 -25.37 -16.34 -23.22
CA TYR A 213 -25.55 -17.76 -23.54
C TYR A 213 -27.01 -18.23 -23.34
N ARG A 214 -27.74 -17.68 -22.38
CA ARG A 214 -29.17 -17.98 -22.14
C ARG A 214 -30.07 -17.37 -23.21
N SER A 215 -29.85 -16.11 -23.58
CA SER A 215 -30.62 -15.44 -24.64
C SER A 215 -30.36 -16.02 -26.04
N GLY A 216 -29.18 -16.60 -26.28
CA GLY A 216 -28.87 -17.30 -27.53
C GLY A 216 -29.46 -18.72 -27.66
N ARG A 217 -30.14 -19.25 -26.62
CA ARG A 217 -30.86 -20.54 -26.64
C ARG A 217 -32.38 -20.41 -26.51
N GLY A 218 -32.91 -19.18 -26.55
CA GLY A 218 -34.31 -18.87 -26.31
C GLY A 218 -35.17 -18.69 -27.57
N ASP A 219 -34.81 -19.31 -28.70
CA ASP A 219 -35.65 -19.34 -29.90
C ASP A 219 -35.45 -20.65 -30.68
N SER A 220 -35.95 -21.75 -30.11
CA SER A 220 -36.21 -22.98 -30.86
C SER A 220 -37.38 -23.71 -30.22
N GLY A 221 -38.52 -23.02 -30.21
CA GLY A 221 -39.82 -23.57 -29.83
C GLY A 221 -40.72 -23.68 -31.05
N ASN A 222 -40.91 -24.91 -31.51
CA ASN A 222 -42.03 -25.39 -32.33
C ASN A 222 -41.96 -25.21 -33.87
N SER A 223 -41.51 -26.27 -34.56
CA SER A 223 -42.03 -26.66 -35.87
C SER A 223 -41.92 -28.18 -36.02
N GLN A 224 -43.07 -28.84 -35.95
CA GLN A 224 -43.24 -30.27 -36.14
C GLN A 224 -43.21 -30.59 -37.64
N SER A 225 -42.45 -31.64 -38.01
CA SER A 225 -42.51 -32.48 -39.22
C SER A 225 -41.24 -32.49 -40.09
N GLY A 226 -40.78 -33.72 -40.40
CA GLY A 226 -39.76 -33.98 -41.42
C GLY A 226 -38.51 -34.66 -40.90
N ARG A 227 -38.46 -36.00 -40.97
CA ARG A 227 -37.22 -36.78 -40.90
C ARG A 227 -36.23 -36.29 -41.97
N GLN A 228 -35.04 -35.86 -41.55
CA GLN A 228 -33.75 -36.16 -42.19
C GLN A 228 -32.65 -35.60 -41.28
N SER A 229 -31.77 -36.48 -40.79
CA SER A 229 -30.61 -36.09 -39.98
C SER A 229 -29.63 -35.26 -40.82
N PRO A 230 -29.31 -34.01 -40.45
CA PRO A 230 -28.14 -33.30 -40.98
C PRO A 230 -26.92 -33.59 -40.08
N PRO A 231 -25.69 -33.49 -40.60
CA PRO A 231 -24.49 -33.87 -39.87
C PRO A 231 -24.24 -32.92 -38.68
N LEU A 232 -23.59 -33.45 -37.65
CA LEU A 232 -23.11 -32.71 -36.47
C LEU A 232 -22.15 -31.59 -36.90
N ASN A 233 -22.69 -30.41 -37.19
CA ASN A 233 -21.93 -29.19 -37.40
C ASN A 233 -21.75 -28.47 -36.06
N ASN A 234 -20.55 -28.64 -35.53
CA ASN A 234 -19.82 -27.74 -34.64
C ASN A 234 -20.58 -26.51 -34.15
N VAL A 235 -20.89 -26.53 -32.86
CA VAL A 235 -21.04 -25.34 -32.03
C VAL A 235 -19.88 -24.41 -32.36
N THR A 236 -20.16 -23.29 -33.04
CA THR A 236 -19.16 -22.26 -33.29
C THR A 236 -18.82 -21.60 -31.96
N PRO A 237 -17.61 -21.79 -31.38
CA PRO A 237 -17.17 -20.91 -30.31
C PRO A 237 -17.13 -19.50 -30.89
N LYS A 238 -17.64 -18.52 -30.13
CA LYS A 238 -17.80 -17.12 -30.54
C LYS A 238 -16.48 -16.37 -30.85
N ASN A 239 -15.38 -17.08 -31.05
CA ASN A 239 -14.09 -16.64 -31.58
C ASN A 239 -13.40 -17.86 -32.22
N ASP A 240 -13.60 -18.06 -33.52
CA ASP A 240 -12.82 -19.04 -34.27
C ASP A 240 -11.42 -18.46 -34.50
N TYR A 241 -10.50 -18.72 -33.58
CA TYR A 241 -9.14 -18.16 -33.60
C TYR A 241 -8.37 -18.51 -34.88
N TYR A 242 -8.71 -19.63 -35.52
CA TYR A 242 -8.12 -20.05 -36.80
C TYR A 242 -8.62 -19.17 -37.95
N LYS A 243 -9.92 -18.84 -37.99
CA LYS A 243 -10.46 -17.82 -38.92
C LYS A 243 -9.90 -16.43 -38.64
N VAL A 244 -9.74 -16.05 -37.37
CA VAL A 244 -9.08 -14.79 -37.01
C VAL A 244 -7.63 -14.76 -37.45
N LEU A 245 -6.93 -15.89 -37.57
CA LEU A 245 -5.58 -15.95 -38.13
C LEU A 245 -5.56 -16.20 -39.65
N GLY A 246 -6.70 -16.52 -40.27
CA GLY A 246 -6.81 -16.86 -41.69
C GLY A 246 -6.19 -18.22 -42.04
N VAL A 247 -6.06 -19.12 -41.07
CA VAL A 247 -5.44 -20.44 -41.22
C VAL A 247 -6.48 -21.55 -41.05
N SER A 248 -6.18 -22.73 -41.62
CA SER A 248 -7.00 -23.92 -41.41
C SER A 248 -7.04 -24.32 -39.93
N ARG A 249 -8.09 -25.03 -39.52
CA ARG A 249 -8.21 -25.59 -38.17
C ARG A 249 -7.20 -26.72 -37.92
N ASP A 250 -6.70 -27.33 -38.98
CA ASP A 250 -5.68 -28.37 -38.96
C ASP A 250 -4.26 -27.81 -39.20
N ALA A 251 -4.10 -26.47 -39.18
CA ALA A 251 -2.82 -25.82 -39.42
C ALA A 251 -1.80 -26.18 -38.34
N ASP A 252 -0.56 -26.48 -38.75
CA ASP A 252 0.51 -26.78 -37.82
C ASP A 252 0.95 -25.51 -37.05
N THR A 253 1.57 -25.71 -35.89
CA THR A 253 2.09 -24.66 -35.01
C THR A 253 3.02 -23.67 -35.73
N THR A 254 3.72 -24.13 -36.77
CA THR A 254 4.58 -23.31 -37.64
C THR A 254 3.78 -22.32 -38.48
N GLU A 255 2.67 -22.74 -39.08
CA GLU A 255 1.74 -21.92 -39.87
C GLU A 255 1.00 -20.91 -38.98
N ILE A 256 0.52 -21.34 -37.82
CA ILE A 256 -0.15 -20.47 -36.85
C ILE A 256 0.77 -19.32 -36.42
N LYS A 257 2.04 -19.62 -36.10
CA LYS A 257 3.05 -18.61 -35.73
C LYS A 257 3.41 -17.68 -36.89
N LYS A 258 3.34 -18.15 -38.13
CA LYS A 258 3.59 -17.31 -39.32
C LYS A 258 2.44 -16.33 -39.52
N ALA A 259 1.21 -16.82 -39.55
CA ALA A 259 0.01 -16.01 -39.71
C ALA A 259 -0.17 -14.97 -38.59
N TYR A 260 0.15 -15.34 -37.35
CA TYR A 260 0.16 -14.39 -36.22
C TYR A 260 1.17 -13.25 -36.43
N ARG A 261 2.41 -13.57 -36.86
CA ARG A 261 3.44 -12.55 -37.12
C ARG A 261 3.07 -11.61 -38.27
N GLU A 262 2.37 -12.11 -39.28
CA GLU A 262 1.87 -11.30 -40.38
C GLU A 262 0.73 -10.36 -39.94
N LYS A 263 -0.22 -10.85 -39.14
CA LYS A 263 -1.29 -10.00 -38.59
C LYS A 263 -0.80 -8.94 -37.61
N VAL A 264 0.19 -9.27 -36.79
CA VAL A 264 0.82 -8.27 -35.92
C VAL A 264 1.53 -7.21 -36.77
N LYS A 265 2.24 -7.58 -37.85
CA LYS A 265 2.88 -6.62 -38.74
C LYS A 265 1.90 -5.67 -39.45
N THR A 266 0.62 -6.04 -39.62
CA THR A 266 -0.41 -5.19 -40.24
C THR A 266 -1.17 -4.34 -39.23
N HIS A 267 -1.34 -4.81 -37.99
CA HIS A 267 -2.14 -4.14 -36.97
C HIS A 267 -1.33 -3.56 -35.80
N HIS A 268 0.01 -3.59 -35.85
CA HIS A 268 0.84 -3.03 -34.78
C HIS A 268 0.68 -1.49 -34.71
N PRO A 269 0.47 -0.92 -33.51
CA PRO A 269 0.23 0.51 -33.35
C PRO A 269 1.37 1.39 -33.87
N ASP A 270 2.64 0.92 -33.88
CA ASP A 270 3.76 1.67 -34.49
C ASP A 270 3.61 1.93 -36.00
N LYS A 271 2.92 1.05 -36.74
CA LYS A 271 2.69 1.23 -38.17
C LYS A 271 1.44 2.06 -38.46
N ILE A 272 0.47 2.03 -37.54
CA ILE A 272 -0.78 2.79 -37.64
C ILE A 272 -0.55 4.24 -37.16
N ALA A 273 0.37 4.47 -36.22
CA ALA A 273 0.75 5.81 -35.74
C ALA A 273 1.41 6.70 -36.82
N ASN A 274 1.90 6.12 -37.93
CA ASN A 274 2.47 6.85 -39.05
C ASN A 274 1.49 7.08 -40.22
N LYS A 275 0.23 6.66 -40.09
CA LYS A 275 -0.85 6.98 -41.03
C LYS A 275 -1.94 7.76 -40.29
N ASN A 276 -1.70 9.05 -40.11
CA ASN A 276 -2.80 9.99 -39.90
C ASN A 276 -3.59 10.09 -41.20
N ASP A 277 -4.90 10.21 -41.03
CA ASP A 277 -5.96 10.48 -42.02
C ASP A 277 -6.56 9.31 -42.82
N LYS A 278 -7.87 9.13 -42.53
CA LYS A 278 -8.97 8.63 -43.37
C LYS A 278 -8.97 7.15 -43.77
N SER A 279 -9.63 6.35 -42.94
CA SER A 279 -10.60 5.31 -43.37
C SER A 279 -11.21 4.61 -42.15
N ILE A 280 -12.29 5.16 -41.59
CA ILE A 280 -13.18 4.48 -40.63
C ILE A 280 -14.44 3.93 -41.32
N GLU A 281 -14.56 4.04 -42.65
CA GLU A 281 -15.84 3.86 -43.35
C GLU A 281 -16.01 2.58 -44.19
N GLU A 282 -15.17 1.55 -44.04
CA GLU A 282 -15.34 0.27 -44.77
C GLU A 282 -15.18 -0.95 -43.85
N ALA A 283 -16.01 -1.03 -42.81
CA ALA A 283 -16.18 -2.23 -42.00
C ALA A 283 -17.66 -2.52 -41.69
N GLU A 284 -18.55 -2.15 -42.61
CA GLU A 284 -19.92 -2.67 -42.69
C GLU A 284 -20.19 -3.17 -44.11
N GLU A 285 -19.66 -4.35 -44.44
CA GLU A 285 -20.25 -5.32 -45.38
C GLU A 285 -19.79 -6.74 -45.02
#